data_AF-A0A434GT24-F1
#
_entry.id   AF-A0A434GT24-F1
#
_cell.length_a   1.000
_cell.length_b   1.000
_cell.length_c   1.000
_cell.angle_alpha   90.00
_cell.angle_beta   90.00
_cell.angle_gamma   90.00
#
_symmetry.space_group_name_H-M   'P 1'
#
loop_
_entity.id
_entity.type
_entity.pdbx_description
1 polymer ?
#
loop_
_entity_poly.entity_id
_entity_poly.type
_entity_poly.pdbx_seq_one_letter_code
_entity_poly.pdbx_strand_id
1 'polypeptide(L)'
;MKKGIGLNTGDIRLVAVTEANRALVTALELAPEQRDFVAGNADSLEEAGTDEDARPRVVMAGTRVVGFLMYEAPEDDDEARIYRFM
;
A
#
# COMPACT_ATOMS: atom_id res chain seq x y z
N MET A 1 -24.25 -6.17 -9.34
CA MET A 1 -22.89 -6.54 -9.82
C MET A 1 -22.10 -5.27 -10.03
N LYS A 2 -21.09 -4.99 -9.20
CA LYS A 2 -20.15 -3.88 -9.50
C LYS A 2 -19.36 -4.30 -10.73
N LYS A 3 -19.55 -3.60 -11.86
CA LYS A 3 -18.77 -3.81 -13.08
C LYS A 3 -17.32 -3.51 -12.71
N GLY A 4 -16.44 -4.51 -12.77
CA GLY A 4 -15.00 -4.30 -12.56
C GLY A 4 -14.50 -3.19 -13.48
N ILE A 5 -13.41 -2.53 -13.10
CA ILE A 5 -12.91 -1.27 -13.69
C ILE A 5 -12.53 -1.38 -15.19
N GLY A 6 -12.79 -2.51 -15.85
CA GLY A 6 -12.45 -2.76 -17.26
C GLY A 6 -10.94 -2.88 -17.50
N LEU A 7 -10.17 -3.07 -16.43
CA LEU A 7 -8.72 -3.12 -16.46
C LEU A 7 -8.25 -4.56 -16.62
N ASN A 8 -7.23 -4.77 -17.45
CA ASN A 8 -6.54 -6.05 -17.54
C ASN A 8 -5.58 -6.17 -16.35
N THR A 9 -5.18 -7.38 -15.95
CA THR A 9 -4.23 -7.58 -14.85
C THR A 9 -2.91 -6.79 -15.04
N GLY A 10 -2.49 -6.57 -16.28
CA GLY A 10 -1.32 -5.75 -16.62
C GLY A 10 -1.45 -4.26 -16.26
N ASP A 11 -2.66 -3.77 -15.96
CA ASP A 11 -2.89 -2.39 -15.53
C ASP A 11 -2.74 -2.21 -14.01
N ILE A 12 -2.64 -3.32 -13.25
CA ILE A 12 -2.41 -3.31 -11.82
C ILE A 12 -0.90 -3.30 -11.55
N ARG A 13 -0.42 -2.27 -10.86
CA ARG A 13 1.03 -2.07 -10.64
C ARG A 13 1.30 -1.62 -9.22
N LEU A 14 2.38 -2.12 -8.65
CA LEU A 14 2.97 -1.56 -7.45
C LEU A 14 3.96 -0.45 -7.85
N VAL A 15 3.79 0.74 -7.29
CA VAL A 15 4.72 1.86 -7.52
C VAL A 15 5.23 2.38 -6.18
N ALA A 16 6.35 3.08 -6.21
CA ALA A 16 6.88 3.75 -5.03
C ALA A 16 5.91 4.83 -4.52
N VAL A 17 5.91 5.04 -3.21
CA VAL A 17 5.33 6.25 -2.63
C VAL A 17 6.20 7.43 -3.03
N THR A 18 5.57 8.48 -3.55
CA THR A 18 6.22 9.71 -3.99
C THR A 18 5.47 10.89 -3.39
N GLU A 19 6.08 12.07 -3.39
CA GLU A 19 5.39 13.29 -2.97
C GLU A 19 4.08 13.51 -3.74
N ALA A 20 4.07 13.19 -5.05
CA ALA A 20 2.92 13.36 -5.92
C ALA A 20 1.73 12.43 -5.60
N ASN A 21 1.96 11.26 -4.99
CA ASN A 21 0.89 10.31 -4.66
C ASN A 21 0.62 10.18 -3.15
N ARG A 22 1.48 10.73 -2.28
CA ARG A 22 1.38 10.61 -0.82
C ARG A 22 0.00 11.04 -0.31
N ALA A 23 -0.51 12.18 -0.75
CA ALA A 23 -1.82 12.69 -0.30
C ALA A 23 -2.98 11.74 -0.66
N LEU A 24 -2.93 11.10 -1.83
CA LEU A 24 -3.96 10.14 -2.25
C LEU A 24 -3.88 8.85 -1.43
N VAL A 25 -2.67 8.39 -1.13
CA VAL A 25 -2.44 7.19 -0.31
C VAL A 25 -2.92 7.42 1.13
N THR A 26 -2.62 8.58 1.73
CA THR A 26 -3.06 8.90 3.09
C THR A 26 -4.57 9.08 3.22
N ALA A 27 -5.25 9.42 2.11
CA ALA A 27 -6.70 9.61 2.08
C ALA A 27 -7.49 8.30 1.87
N LEU A 28 -6.81 7.18 1.62
CA LEU A 28 -7.48 5.88 1.53
C LEU A 28 -8.03 5.48 2.90
N GLU A 29 -9.32 5.17 2.94
CA GLU A 29 -9.99 4.74 4.16
C GLU A 29 -9.94 3.22 4.30
N LEU A 30 -9.65 2.76 5.51
CA LEU A 30 -9.81 1.36 5.88
C LEU A 30 -11.29 0.96 5.82
N ALA A 31 -11.54 -0.23 5.29
CA ALA A 31 -12.85 -0.86 5.44
C ALA A 31 -13.18 -0.97 6.94
N PRO A 32 -14.46 -0.80 7.36
CA PRO A 32 -14.83 -0.83 8.77
C PRO A 32 -14.30 -2.06 9.52
N GLU A 33 -14.26 -3.21 8.85
CA GLU A 33 -13.80 -4.49 9.40
C GLU A 33 -12.28 -4.55 9.60
N GLN A 34 -11.51 -3.64 9.02
CA GLN A 34 -10.04 -3.57 9.12
C GLN A 34 -9.54 -2.56 10.16
N ARG A 35 -10.37 -1.59 10.57
CA ARG A 35 -9.96 -0.44 11.38
C ARG A 35 -9.33 -0.81 12.72
N ASP A 36 -9.71 -1.95 13.29
CA ASP A 36 -9.20 -2.42 14.58
C ASP A 36 -7.99 -3.37 14.44
N PHE A 37 -7.58 -3.69 13.20
CA PHE A 37 -6.52 -4.67 12.92
C PHE A 37 -5.28 -4.06 12.28
N VAL A 38 -5.41 -2.96 11.54
CA VAL A 38 -4.30 -2.33 10.83
C VAL A 38 -4.29 -0.83 11.05
N ALA A 39 -3.10 -0.24 11.10
CA ALA A 39 -2.92 1.20 11.18
C ALA A 39 -3.40 1.90 9.89
N GLY A 40 -3.77 3.18 10.01
CA GLY A 40 -4.05 4.00 8.84
C GLY A 40 -2.80 4.22 7.98
N ASN A 41 -3.00 4.59 6.72
CA ASN A 41 -1.88 4.80 5.78
C ASN A 41 -0.96 5.95 6.19
N ALA A 42 -1.48 7.00 6.84
CA ALA A 42 -0.65 8.11 7.33
C ALA A 42 0.35 7.62 8.39
N ASP A 43 -0.15 6.92 9.41
CA ASP A 43 0.66 6.34 10.49
C ASP A 43 1.68 5.33 9.93
N SER A 44 1.26 4.52 8.96
CA SER A 44 2.12 3.55 8.27
C SER A 44 3.30 4.21 7.53
N LEU A 45 3.06 5.37 6.92
CA LEU A 45 4.11 6.12 6.22
C LEU A 45 5.02 6.93 7.16
N GLU A 46 4.56 7.22 8.38
CA GLU A 46 5.40 7.80 9.43
C GLU A 46 6.37 6.74 9.96
N GLU A 47 5.86 5.54 10.29
CA GLU A 47 6.67 4.40 10.72
C GLU A 47 7.77 4.05 9.70
N ALA A 48 7.41 3.96 8.41
CA ALA A 48 8.36 3.70 7.32
C ALA A 48 9.42 4.80 7.14
N GLY A 49 9.23 5.98 7.74
CA GLY A 49 10.26 7.02 7.76
C GLY A 49 11.38 6.73 8.76
N THR A 50 11.16 5.81 9.69
CA THR A 50 12.08 5.45 10.77
C THR A 50 12.57 4.00 10.72
N ASP A 51 11.90 3.15 9.95
CA ASP A 51 12.26 1.76 9.69
C ASP A 51 12.89 1.66 8.28
N GLU A 52 14.17 1.28 8.22
CA GLU A 52 14.94 1.21 6.96
C GLU A 52 14.57 0.00 6.10
N ASP A 53 13.98 -1.04 6.70
CA ASP A 53 13.54 -2.25 6.01
C ASP A 53 12.10 -2.13 5.48
N ALA A 54 11.34 -1.17 5.99
CA ALA A 54 10.00 -0.87 5.54
C ALA A 54 9.95 -0.39 4.08
N ARG A 55 9.25 -1.13 3.24
CA ARG A 55 9.08 -0.84 1.80
C ARG A 55 7.61 -0.55 1.47
N PRO A 56 7.14 0.70 1.64
CA PRO A 56 5.78 1.07 1.27
C PRO A 56 5.61 1.09 -0.26
N ARG A 57 4.44 0.63 -0.73
CA ARG A 57 4.04 0.58 -2.14
C ARG A 57 2.60 1.00 -2.32
N VAL A 58 2.36 1.73 -3.40
CA VAL A 58 1.02 2.14 -3.84
C VAL A 58 0.50 1.13 -4.84
N VAL A 59 -0.73 0.65 -4.65
CA VAL A 59 -1.41 -0.19 -5.64
C VAL A 59 -2.12 0.73 -6.62
N MET A 60 -1.67 0.71 -7.87
CA MET A 60 -2.25 1.48 -8.98
C MET A 60 -3.13 0.58 -9.84
N ALA A 61 -4.27 1.11 -10.29
CA ALA A 61 -5.12 0.50 -11.30
C ALA A 61 -5.28 1.49 -12.47
N GLY A 62 -4.50 1.28 -13.54
CA GLY A 62 -4.30 2.30 -14.57
C GLY A 62 -3.61 3.53 -13.97
N THR A 63 -4.34 4.65 -13.89
CA THR A 63 -3.88 5.91 -13.28
C THR A 63 -4.45 6.17 -11.88
N ARG A 64 -5.29 5.27 -11.35
CA ARG A 64 -5.93 5.44 -10.05
C ARG A 64 -5.14 4.76 -8.94
N VAL A 65 -4.96 5.45 -7.83
CA VAL A 65 -4.57 4.83 -6.56
C VAL A 65 -5.77 4.03 -6.04
N VAL A 66 -5.58 2.73 -5.79
CA VAL A 66 -6.65 1.84 -5.33
C VAL A 66 -6.31 1.06 -4.06
N GLY A 67 -5.08 1.18 -3.56
CA GLY A 67 -4.64 0.44 -2.38
C GLY A 67 -3.23 0.78 -1.97
N PHE A 68 -2.78 0.12 -0.92
CA PHE A 68 -1.48 0.29 -0.30
C PHE A 68 -0.99 -1.04 0.28
N LEU A 69 0.31 -1.29 0.19
CA LEU A 69 0.94 -2.35 0.95
C LEU A 69 2.27 -1.91 1.51
N MET A 70 2.69 -2.54 2.59
CA MET A 70 4.02 -2.39 3.16
C MET A 70 4.58 -3.75 3.48
N TYR A 71 5.83 -3.95 3.08
CA TYR A 71 6.55 -5.17 3.30
C TYR A 71 7.98 -4.88 3.74
N GLU A 72 8.58 -5.86 4.38
CA GLU A 72 10.03 -5.95 4.59
C GLU A 72 10.53 -7.19 3.85
N ALA A 73 11.76 -7.10 3.34
CA ALA A 73 12.47 -8.21 2.74
C ALA A 73 13.98 -7.94 2.90
N PRO A 74 14.51 -8.18 4.12
CA PRO A 74 15.93 -8.00 4.43
C PRO A 74 16.79 -8.88 3.53
N GLU A 75 18.02 -8.47 3.24
CA GLU A 75 18.94 -9.30 2.45
C GLU A 75 19.51 -10.48 3.24
N ASP A 76 19.48 -10.41 4.56
CA ASP A 76 20.00 -11.39 5.52
C ASP A 76 18.92 -12.32 6.10
N ASP A 77 17.68 -12.21 5.62
CA ASP A 77 16.53 -13.03 6.00
C ASP A 77 16.01 -13.79 4.76
N ASP A 78 15.61 -15.05 4.92
CA ASP A 78 14.99 -15.84 3.85
C ASP A 78 13.47 -15.64 3.79
N GLU A 79 12.91 -14.88 4.72
CA GLU A 79 11.51 -14.50 4.77
C GLU A 79 11.27 -13.05 4.34
N ALA A 80 10.15 -12.84 3.63
CA ALA A 80 9.58 -11.53 3.39
C ALA A 80 8.22 -11.45 4.07
N ARG A 81 7.93 -10.31 4.71
CA ARG A 81 6.70 -10.12 5.49
C ARG A 81 5.90 -8.97 4.91
N ILE A 82 4.64 -9.22 4.57
CA ILE A 82 3.67 -8.18 4.24
C ILE A 82 2.83 -7.97 5.49
N TYR A 83 3.06 -6.88 6.20
CA TYR A 83 2.40 -6.58 7.47
C TYR A 83 1.35 -5.47 7.35
N ARG A 84 1.23 -4.85 6.17
CA ARG A 84 0.11 -3.98 5.82
C ARG A 84 -0.37 -4.26 4.41
N PHE A 85 -1.67 -4.48 4.27
CA PHE A 85 -2.31 -4.66 2.96
C PHE A 85 -3.74 -4.12 3.00
N MET A 86 -4.01 -3.18 2.10
CA MET A 86 -5.31 -2.53 1.92
C MET A 86 -5.60 -2.37 0.43
#